data_AF-A0A9D8QRR5-F1
#
_entry.id   AF-A0A9D8QRR5-F1
#
_cell.length_a   1.000
_cell.length_b   1.000
_cell.length_c   1.000
_cell.angle_alpha   90.00
_cell.angle_beta   90.00
_cell.angle_gamma   90.00
#
_symmetry.space_group_name_H-M   'P 1'
#
loop_
_entity.id
_entity.type
_entity.pdbx_description
1 polymer ?
#
loop_
_entity_poly.entity_id
_entity_poly.type
_entity_poly.pdbx_seq_one_letter_code
_entity_poly.pdbx_strand_id
1 'polypeptide(L)'
;FEYCVLKNVEHHLTRYFQPKPRREGRETASALASEIILVLSILARAEGAAENEARAAFAKGAAAVLGNEKAELLPLDKCTFKALDNALENINSRAAQAAKTALLEACQTVVASTNGQVTPDEEDLVRAVALAIK
;
A
#
# COMPACT_ATOMS: atom_id res chain seq x y z
N PHE A 1 14.64 0.57 -0.17
CA PHE A 1 15.25 1.81 0.40
C PHE A 1 14.96 3.11 -0.36
N GLU A 2 15.28 3.26 -1.65
CA GLU A 2 15.22 4.59 -2.34
C GLU A 2 13.82 5.25 -2.32
N TYR A 3 12.77 4.45 -2.51
CA TYR A 3 11.38 4.92 -2.47
C TYR A 3 10.98 5.53 -1.11
N CYS A 4 11.48 4.97 -0.01
CA CYS A 4 11.17 5.39 1.35
C CYS A 4 11.83 6.72 1.68
N VAL A 5 13.07 6.91 1.18
CA VAL A 5 13.78 8.20 1.28
C VAL A 5 13.05 9.27 0.48
N LEU A 6 12.66 8.98 -0.77
CA LEU A 6 11.90 9.91 -1.60
C LEU A 6 10.60 10.37 -0.92
N LYS A 7 9.78 9.42 -0.42
CA LYS A 7 8.51 9.74 0.24
C LYS A 7 8.67 10.55 1.52
N ASN A 8 9.74 10.33 2.26
CA ASN A 8 10.03 11.10 3.46
C ASN A 8 10.36 12.56 3.10
N VAL A 9 11.21 12.77 2.09
CA VAL A 9 11.52 14.11 1.57
C VAL A 9 10.28 14.81 1.04
N GLU A 10 9.45 14.14 0.23
CA GLU A 10 8.19 14.68 -0.29
C GLU A 10 7.22 15.07 0.84
N HIS A 11 7.06 14.22 1.86
CA HIS A 11 6.20 14.50 3.01
C HIS A 11 6.66 15.75 3.77
N HIS A 12 7.97 15.87 4.01
CA HIS A 12 8.53 17.03 4.68
C HIS A 12 8.35 18.31 3.86
N LEU A 13 8.64 18.27 2.55
CA LEU A 13 8.48 19.44 1.67
C LEU A 13 7.01 19.88 1.57
N THR A 14 6.07 18.93 1.43
CA THR A 14 4.65 19.24 1.31
C THR A 14 4.10 19.97 2.54
N ARG A 15 4.56 19.59 3.75
CA ARG A 15 4.19 20.28 5.00
C ARG A 15 4.60 21.75 5.04
N TYR A 16 5.74 22.10 4.44
CA TYR A 16 6.25 23.47 4.47
C TYR A 16 5.71 24.35 3.33
N PHE A 17 5.43 23.77 2.16
CA PHE A 17 5.10 24.54 0.95
C PHE A 17 3.61 24.54 0.56
N GLN A 18 2.74 23.73 1.19
CA GLN A 18 1.31 23.71 0.88
C GLN A 18 0.42 23.85 2.13
N PRO A 19 -0.30 24.98 2.31
CA PRO A 19 -1.33 25.09 3.32
C PRO A 19 -2.66 24.58 2.73
N LYS A 20 -3.06 23.34 3.01
CA LYS A 20 -4.43 22.91 2.74
C LYS A 20 -4.95 21.91 3.77
N PRO A 21 -6.17 22.14 4.32
CA PRO A 21 -6.87 21.09 5.06
C PRO A 21 -7.25 20.00 4.06
N ARG A 22 -6.66 18.82 4.23
CA ARG A 22 -7.06 17.64 3.47
C ARG A 22 -8.48 17.29 3.93
N ARG A 23 -9.47 17.51 3.08
CA ARG A 23 -10.81 16.97 3.34
C ARG A 23 -10.63 15.46 3.45
N GLU A 24 -11.00 14.91 4.60
CA GLU A 24 -11.00 13.46 4.77
C GLU A 24 -11.92 12.87 3.70
N GLY A 25 -11.35 11.97 2.91
CA GLY A 25 -12.10 11.17 1.98
C GLY A 25 -13.20 10.39 2.71
N ARG A 26 -14.24 9.99 1.98
CA ARG A 26 -15.38 9.24 2.54
C ARG A 26 -15.51 7.84 1.96
N GLU A 27 -14.62 7.49 1.03
CA GLU A 27 -14.70 6.22 0.33
C GLU A 27 -14.20 5.07 1.21
N THR A 28 -14.89 3.94 1.11
CA THR A 28 -14.54 2.71 1.81
C THR A 28 -13.42 1.98 1.06
N ALA A 29 -12.82 0.97 1.71
CA ALA A 29 -11.79 0.15 1.08
C ALA A 29 -12.29 -0.51 -0.22
N SER A 30 -13.53 -1.01 -0.23
CA SER A 30 -14.19 -1.58 -1.41
C SER A 30 -14.25 -0.61 -2.60
N ALA A 31 -14.56 0.67 -2.37
CA ALA A 31 -14.61 1.68 -3.43
C ALA A 31 -13.23 1.99 -4.05
N LEU A 32 -12.16 1.66 -3.35
CA LEU A 32 -10.76 1.85 -3.76
C LEU A 32 -10.04 0.50 -3.96
N ALA A 33 -10.80 -0.57 -4.21
CA ALA A 33 -10.26 -1.92 -4.30
C ALA A 33 -9.15 -2.04 -5.35
N SER A 34 -9.27 -1.37 -6.49
CA SER A 34 -8.24 -1.38 -7.54
C SER A 34 -6.89 -0.86 -7.06
N GLU A 35 -6.88 0.27 -6.36
CA GLU A 35 -5.69 0.91 -5.83
C GLU A 35 -5.09 0.07 -4.70
N ILE A 36 -5.93 -0.48 -3.83
CA ILE A 36 -5.51 -1.35 -2.73
C ILE A 36 -4.87 -2.63 -3.26
N ILE A 37 -5.50 -3.28 -4.25
CA ILE A 37 -4.97 -4.48 -4.92
C ILE A 37 -3.58 -4.20 -5.50
N LEU A 38 -3.39 -3.03 -6.12
CA LEU A 38 -2.10 -2.63 -6.70
C LEU A 38 -1.02 -2.48 -5.63
N VAL A 39 -1.32 -1.76 -4.54
CA VAL A 39 -0.38 -1.58 -3.42
C VAL A 39 0.02 -2.92 -2.81
N LEU A 40 -0.96 -3.79 -2.52
CA LEU A 40 -0.71 -5.12 -1.95
C LEU A 40 0.06 -6.02 -2.92
N SER A 41 -0.21 -5.93 -4.23
CA SER A 41 0.52 -6.72 -5.25
C SER A 41 1.98 -6.33 -5.36
N ILE A 42 2.30 -5.05 -5.18
CA ILE A 42 3.69 -4.56 -5.18
C ILE A 42 4.41 -5.01 -3.92
N LEU A 43 3.77 -4.88 -2.75
CA LEU A 43 4.31 -5.34 -1.47
C LEU A 43 4.61 -6.84 -1.48
N ALA A 44 3.66 -7.66 -1.94
CA ALA A 44 3.83 -9.11 -1.99
C ALA A 44 4.97 -9.57 -2.92
N ARG A 45 5.50 -8.67 -3.76
CA ARG A 45 6.58 -8.94 -4.73
C ARG A 45 7.87 -8.18 -4.43
N ALA A 46 7.91 -7.35 -3.37
CA ALA A 46 8.99 -6.40 -3.10
C ALA A 46 10.37 -7.07 -2.88
N GLU A 47 10.41 -8.36 -2.56
CA GLU A 47 11.64 -9.11 -2.29
C GLU A 47 11.90 -10.30 -3.22
N GLY A 48 11.26 -10.35 -4.38
CA GLY A 48 11.46 -11.46 -5.32
C GLY A 48 10.98 -12.81 -4.77
N ALA A 49 10.01 -12.77 -3.84
CA ALA A 49 9.31 -13.95 -3.34
C ALA A 49 8.83 -14.83 -4.51
N ALA A 50 8.86 -16.15 -4.30
CA ALA A 50 8.35 -17.06 -5.31
C ALA A 50 6.88 -16.72 -5.61
N GLU A 51 6.42 -16.87 -6.85
CA GLU A 51 5.08 -16.41 -7.24
C GLU A 51 3.96 -17.00 -6.39
N ASN A 52 4.17 -18.23 -5.87
CA ASN A 52 3.24 -18.87 -4.95
C ASN A 52 3.19 -18.20 -3.56
N GLU A 53 4.34 -17.76 -3.04
CA GLU A 53 4.44 -17.03 -1.77
C GLU A 53 3.81 -15.64 -1.90
N ALA A 54 4.11 -14.94 -3.00
CA ALA A 54 3.51 -13.65 -3.32
C ALA A 54 1.96 -13.75 -3.41
N ARG A 55 1.43 -14.79 -4.06
CA ARG A 55 -0.02 -15.03 -4.12
C ARG A 55 -0.62 -15.31 -2.75
N ALA A 56 0.04 -16.11 -1.91
CA ALA A 56 -0.44 -16.44 -0.58
C ALA A 56 -0.43 -15.23 0.36
N ALA A 57 0.64 -14.44 0.34
CA ALA A 57 0.76 -13.20 1.12
C ALA A 57 -0.28 -12.17 0.67
N PHE A 58 -0.43 -11.97 -0.65
CA PHE A 58 -1.47 -11.10 -1.21
C PHE A 58 -2.87 -11.52 -0.79
N ALA A 59 -3.21 -12.81 -0.90
CA ALA A 59 -4.55 -13.30 -0.56
C ALA A 59 -4.91 -13.01 0.91
N LYS A 60 -3.95 -13.16 1.83
CA LYS A 60 -4.13 -12.83 3.26
C LYS A 60 -4.35 -11.33 3.47
N GLY A 61 -3.53 -10.49 2.85
CA GLY A 61 -3.69 -9.03 2.94
C GLY A 61 -5.00 -8.53 2.33
N ALA A 62 -5.36 -9.05 1.15
CA ALA A 62 -6.60 -8.70 0.47
C ALA A 62 -7.83 -9.11 1.28
N ALA A 63 -7.82 -10.31 1.87
CA ALA A 63 -8.90 -10.76 2.76
C ALA A 63 -9.06 -9.87 3.99
N ALA A 64 -7.97 -9.34 4.55
CA ALA A 64 -8.01 -8.45 5.71
C ALA A 64 -8.68 -7.09 5.43
N VAL A 65 -8.63 -6.59 4.19
CA VAL A 65 -9.11 -5.25 3.83
C VAL A 65 -10.37 -5.25 2.96
N LEU A 66 -10.45 -6.19 2.04
CA LEU A 66 -11.56 -6.29 1.08
C LEU A 66 -12.53 -7.43 1.44
N GLY A 67 -12.22 -8.22 2.48
CA GLY A 67 -13.07 -9.32 2.93
C GLY A 67 -13.26 -10.38 1.85
N ASN A 68 -14.50 -10.55 1.39
CA ASN A 68 -14.88 -11.55 0.40
C ASN A 68 -14.86 -11.05 -1.05
N GLU A 69 -14.43 -9.82 -1.30
CA GLU A 69 -14.33 -9.31 -2.67
C GLU A 69 -13.26 -10.09 -3.46
N LYS A 70 -13.51 -10.28 -4.75
CA LYS A 70 -12.56 -10.94 -5.65
C LYS A 70 -11.36 -10.03 -5.87
N ALA A 71 -10.25 -10.36 -5.22
CA ALA A 71 -8.96 -9.72 -5.39
C ALA A 71 -7.99 -10.73 -6.00
N GLU A 72 -7.29 -10.32 -7.05
CA GLU A 72 -6.28 -11.15 -7.72
C GLU A 72 -4.94 -10.42 -7.74
N LEU A 73 -3.86 -11.17 -7.53
CA LEU A 73 -2.51 -10.64 -7.59
C LEU A 73 -2.23 -10.12 -9.00
N LEU A 74 -1.85 -8.86 -9.12
CA LEU A 74 -1.58 -8.26 -10.42
C LEU A 74 -0.29 -8.82 -11.05
N PRO A 75 -0.23 -8.87 -12.39
CA PRO A 75 0.98 -9.22 -13.13
C PRO A 75 2.03 -8.10 -13.01
N LEU A 76 3.31 -8.48 -13.13
CA LEU A 76 4.45 -7.62 -12.83
C LEU A 76 4.52 -6.34 -13.69
N ASP A 77 4.04 -6.42 -14.93
CA ASP A 77 3.93 -5.32 -15.89
C ASP A 77 3.00 -4.20 -15.42
N LYS A 78 2.04 -4.50 -14.54
CA LYS A 78 1.14 -3.50 -13.94
C LYS A 78 1.68 -2.93 -12.63
N CYS A 79 2.64 -3.60 -12.01
CA CYS A 79 3.28 -3.22 -10.74
C CYS A 79 4.40 -2.19 -10.94
N THR A 80 4.06 -1.00 -11.46
CA THR A 80 5.04 0.07 -11.71
C THR A 80 5.06 1.11 -10.60
N PHE A 81 6.20 1.78 -10.39
CA PHE A 81 6.32 2.89 -9.43
C PHE A 81 5.32 4.01 -9.69
N LYS A 82 5.11 4.37 -10.96
CA LYS A 82 4.12 5.39 -11.34
C LYS A 82 2.68 4.98 -10.97
N ALA A 83 2.35 3.70 -11.13
CA ALA A 83 1.03 3.21 -10.75
C ALA A 83 0.86 3.16 -9.21
N LEU A 84 1.93 2.84 -8.48
CA LEU A 84 1.97 2.90 -7.01
C LEU A 84 1.75 4.32 -6.50
N ASP A 85 2.47 5.30 -7.04
CA ASP A 85 2.35 6.70 -6.64
C ASP A 85 0.93 7.22 -6.85
N ASN A 86 0.35 6.98 -8.03
CA ASN A 86 -1.03 7.37 -8.33
C ASN A 86 -2.04 6.68 -7.41
N ALA A 87 -1.86 5.39 -7.13
CA ALA A 87 -2.74 4.65 -6.23
C ALA A 87 -2.70 5.23 -4.81
N LEU A 88 -1.51 5.52 -4.28
CA LEU A 88 -1.34 6.10 -2.96
C LEU A 88 -1.91 7.52 -2.87
N GLU A 89 -1.75 8.34 -3.92
CA GLU A 89 -2.36 9.67 -3.97
C GLU A 89 -3.90 9.61 -3.98
N ASN A 90 -4.47 8.70 -4.77
CA ASN A 90 -5.91 8.45 -4.80
C ASN A 90 -6.43 7.99 -3.44
N ILE A 91 -5.76 7.01 -2.81
CA ILE A 91 -6.11 6.53 -1.48
C ILE A 91 -6.03 7.68 -0.48
N ASN A 92 -4.96 8.47 -0.51
CA ASN A 92 -4.79 9.53 0.46
C ASN A 92 -5.83 10.66 0.32
N SER A 93 -6.26 10.96 -0.91
CA SER A 93 -7.25 12.00 -1.19
C SER A 93 -8.71 11.54 -0.99
N ARG A 94 -9.04 10.27 -1.25
CA ARG A 94 -10.43 9.78 -1.32
C ARG A 94 -10.84 8.82 -0.21
N ALA A 95 -9.89 8.10 0.39
CA ALA A 95 -10.20 7.11 1.41
C ALA A 95 -10.61 7.74 2.74
N ALA A 96 -11.61 7.13 3.38
CA ALA A 96 -11.91 7.36 4.79
C ALA A 96 -10.77 6.87 5.68
N GLN A 97 -10.62 7.46 6.86
CA GLN A 97 -9.56 7.10 7.80
C GLN A 97 -9.56 5.60 8.14
N ALA A 98 -10.75 5.00 8.29
CA ALA A 98 -10.88 3.56 8.54
C ALA A 98 -10.30 2.70 7.41
N ALA A 99 -10.49 3.10 6.15
CA ALA A 99 -9.94 2.39 4.99
C ALA A 99 -8.41 2.53 4.91
N LYS A 100 -7.86 3.68 5.30
CA LYS A 100 -6.41 3.89 5.40
C LYS A 100 -5.78 3.01 6.49
N THR A 101 -6.41 2.93 7.66
CA THR A 101 -5.94 2.05 8.74
C THR A 101 -6.00 0.59 8.34
N ALA A 102 -7.12 0.15 7.76
CA ALA A 102 -7.27 -1.22 7.28
C ALA A 102 -6.19 -1.56 6.23
N LEU A 103 -5.93 -0.66 5.27
CA LEU A 103 -4.86 -0.85 4.29
C LEU A 103 -3.49 -1.07 4.95
N LEU A 104 -3.14 -0.28 5.98
CA LEU A 104 -1.87 -0.46 6.68
C LEU A 104 -1.77 -1.82 7.38
N GLU A 105 -2.86 -2.27 8.01
CA GLU A 105 -2.93 -3.59 8.64
C GLU A 105 -2.77 -4.72 7.61
N ALA A 106 -3.38 -4.59 6.42
CA ALA A 106 -3.13 -5.54 5.34
C ALA A 106 -1.70 -5.52 4.84
N CYS A 107 -1.10 -4.33 4.67
CA CYS A 107 0.30 -4.22 4.26
C CYS A 107 1.23 -4.94 5.26
N GLN A 108 0.99 -4.75 6.57
CA GLN A 108 1.72 -5.49 7.62
C GLN A 108 1.47 -7.00 7.54
N THR A 109 0.24 -7.42 7.24
CA THR A 109 -0.11 -8.84 7.08
C THR A 109 0.59 -9.49 5.89
N VAL A 110 0.70 -8.76 4.77
CA VAL A 110 1.43 -9.22 3.57
C VAL A 110 2.90 -9.43 3.90
N VAL A 111 3.53 -8.43 4.53
CA VAL A 111 4.93 -8.48 4.94
C VAL A 111 5.18 -9.62 5.93
N ALA A 112 4.38 -9.72 7.00
CA ALA A 112 4.49 -10.81 7.96
C ALA A 112 4.25 -12.22 7.36
N SER A 113 3.56 -12.30 6.22
CA SER A 113 3.29 -13.55 5.52
C SER A 113 4.36 -13.93 4.50
N THR A 114 5.26 -13.00 4.15
CA THR A 114 6.34 -13.22 3.20
C THR A 114 7.54 -13.72 4.01
N ASN A 115 7.97 -14.96 3.78
CA ASN A 115 9.16 -15.59 4.36
C ASN A 115 9.29 -15.70 5.89
N GLY A 116 8.29 -15.29 6.68
CA GLY A 116 8.23 -15.50 8.13
C GLY A 116 9.25 -14.68 8.94
N GLN A 117 10.05 -13.84 8.28
CA GLN A 117 10.88 -12.82 8.89
C GLN A 117 10.63 -11.50 8.16
N VAL A 118 10.15 -10.52 8.90
CA VAL A 118 9.97 -9.16 8.39
C VAL A 118 11.36 -8.54 8.20
N THR A 119 11.71 -8.17 6.98
CA THR A 119 12.99 -7.52 6.71
C THR A 119 12.92 -6.01 6.98
N PRO A 120 14.06 -5.34 7.25
CA PRO A 120 14.09 -3.88 7.35
C PRO A 120 13.57 -3.16 6.10
N ASP A 121 13.77 -3.74 4.92
CA ASP A 121 13.34 -3.20 3.63
C ASP A 121 11.81 -3.22 3.49
N GLU A 122 11.17 -4.31 3.93
CA GLU A 122 9.72 -4.46 3.95
C GLU A 122 9.06 -3.49 4.93
N GLU A 123 9.63 -3.34 6.14
CA GLU A 123 9.16 -2.33 7.11
C GLU A 123 9.29 -0.92 6.54
N ASP A 124 10.40 -0.64 5.84
CA ASP A 124 10.62 0.64 5.21
C ASP A 124 9.58 0.90 4.11
N LEU A 125 9.20 -0.12 3.32
CA LEU A 125 8.15 0.02 2.30
C LEU A 125 6.78 0.31 2.94
N VAL A 126 6.42 -0.40 4.01
CA VAL A 126 5.18 -0.16 4.77
C VAL A 126 5.18 1.25 5.36
N ARG A 127 6.32 1.70 5.89
CA ARG A 127 6.50 3.06 6.40
C ARG A 127 6.34 4.11 5.30
N ALA A 128 6.84 3.85 4.10
CA ALA A 128 6.65 4.74 2.95
C ALA A 128 5.17 4.84 2.55
N VAL A 129 4.44 3.72 2.54
CA VAL A 129 2.99 3.69 2.31
C VAL A 129 2.27 4.51 3.38
N ALA A 130 2.60 4.32 4.66
CA ALA A 130 2.02 5.08 5.78
C ALA A 130 2.27 6.59 5.67
N LEU A 131 3.47 7.01 5.25
CA LEU A 131 3.77 8.43 5.00
C LEU A 131 2.98 8.99 3.82
N ALA A 132 2.76 8.17 2.80
CA ALA A 132 2.06 8.55 1.58
C ALA A 132 0.55 8.65 1.74
N ILE A 133 -0.07 7.97 2.73
CA ILE A 133 -1.53 7.97 2.95
C ILE A 133 -2.00 8.76 4.18
N LYS A 134 -1.06 9.39 4.91
CA LYS A 134 -1.35 10.30 6.04
C LYS A 134 -2.11 11.56 5.62
#